data_AF-A0A962VLZ4-F1
#
_entry.id   AF-A0A962VLZ4-F1
#
_cell.length_a   1.000
_cell.length_b   1.000
_cell.length_c   1.000
_cell.angle_alpha   90.00
_cell.angle_beta   90.00
_cell.angle_gamma   90.00
#
_symmetry.space_group_name_H-M   'P 1'
#
loop_
_entity.id
_entity.type
_entity.pdbx_description
1 polymer ?
#
loop_
_entity_poly.entity_id
_entity_poly.type
_entity_poly.pdbx_seq_one_letter_code
_entity_poly.pdbx_strand_id
1 'polypeptide(L)'
;MLSRRKTTLRPPFAVPSDWQAIQTSAMLLEPLQSQIIRLAERADATDAHFFHYYRPVLEQLADVLQNLIARDAAVSLLDSRLQATDVTLQRRWAYLLPPGAEPERLAQESDLWTYAVFTLSVLRGLGHTLSCLQIDMFDRYGNALGSWKPWRGAMAQQGAAYFRVAGIGPPASLDWTPLLAMPLIPRPGQAWLWSNRAVFALWLEALAGSVCPVMLERILSPHSE
;
A
#
# COMPACT_ATOMS: atom_id res chain seq x y z
N MET A 1 53.94 -25.36 1.97
CA MET A 1 53.62 -23.99 1.49
C MET A 1 52.11 -23.87 1.32
N LEU A 2 51.40 -23.36 2.34
CA LEU A 2 49.96 -23.09 2.24
C LEU A 2 49.77 -21.62 1.86
N SER A 3 49.39 -21.39 0.61
CA SER A 3 49.09 -20.06 0.08
C SER A 3 47.81 -19.51 0.72
N ARG A 4 47.96 -18.52 1.60
CA ARG A 4 46.83 -17.73 2.13
C ARG A 4 46.21 -16.96 0.96
N ARG A 5 45.01 -17.37 0.52
CA ARG A 5 44.15 -16.54 -0.33
C ARG A 5 43.87 -15.23 0.43
N LYS A 6 44.45 -14.13 -0.05
CA LYS A 6 44.04 -12.79 0.37
C LYS A 6 42.60 -12.59 -0.11
N THR A 7 41.65 -12.61 0.82
CA THR A 7 40.30 -12.11 0.58
C THR A 7 40.45 -10.62 0.29
N THR A 8 40.51 -10.25 -0.99
CA THR A 8 40.47 -8.85 -1.41
C THR A 8 39.09 -8.31 -1.05
N LEU A 9 39.02 -7.56 0.06
CA LEU A 9 37.84 -6.76 0.37
C LEU A 9 37.62 -5.81 -0.81
N ARG A 10 36.48 -5.95 -1.48
CA ARG A 10 36.04 -5.03 -2.52
C ARG A 10 35.94 -3.64 -1.86
N PRO A 11 36.51 -2.58 -2.45
CA PRO A 11 36.45 -1.24 -1.87
C PRO A 11 34.98 -0.82 -1.70
N PRO A 12 34.66 0.03 -0.70
CA PRO A 12 33.30 0.50 -0.48
C PRO A 12 32.80 1.19 -1.75
N PHE A 13 31.67 0.72 -2.25
CA PHE A 13 30.97 1.31 -3.38
C PHE A 13 30.46 2.70 -2.98
N ALA A 14 30.83 3.73 -3.74
CA ALA A 14 30.30 5.07 -3.55
C ALA A 14 28.91 5.16 -4.21
N VAL A 15 27.89 5.42 -3.39
CA VAL A 15 26.50 5.53 -3.85
C VAL A 15 26.31 6.86 -4.60
N PRO A 16 25.83 6.84 -5.85
CA PRO A 16 25.48 8.05 -6.59
C PRO A 16 24.43 8.91 -5.87
N SER A 17 24.46 10.22 -6.07
CA SER A 17 23.56 11.18 -5.38
C SER A 17 22.10 11.07 -5.79
N ASP A 18 21.81 10.53 -6.98
CA ASP A 18 20.47 10.28 -7.51
C ASP A 18 19.87 8.94 -7.03
N TRP A 19 20.63 8.15 -6.27
CA TRP A 19 20.15 6.88 -5.72
C TRP A 19 19.61 7.07 -4.31
N GLN A 20 18.52 6.37 -4.03
CA GLN A 20 17.90 6.30 -2.71
C GLN A 20 18.14 4.92 -2.12
N ALA A 21 18.53 4.87 -0.85
CA ALA A 21 18.61 3.61 -0.11
C ALA A 21 17.20 3.10 0.16
N ILE A 22 17.01 1.78 0.04
CA ILE A 22 15.78 1.13 0.49
C ILE A 22 15.67 1.29 2.00
N GLN A 23 14.53 1.80 2.45
CA GLN A 23 14.20 1.98 3.84
C GLN A 23 13.26 0.88 4.32
N THR A 24 13.31 0.60 5.62
CA THR A 24 12.34 -0.30 6.26
C THR A 24 11.00 0.42 6.42
N SER A 25 9.90 -0.33 6.35
CA SER A 25 8.56 0.18 6.69
C SER A 25 8.52 0.90 8.04
N ALA A 26 9.25 0.43 9.06
CA ALA A 26 9.34 1.12 10.35
C ALA A 26 9.89 2.56 10.23
N MET A 27 10.96 2.76 9.44
CA MET A 27 11.53 4.09 9.21
C MET A 27 10.60 4.99 8.39
N LEU A 28 9.92 4.41 7.40
CA LEU A 28 8.99 5.13 6.53
C LEU A 28 7.71 5.57 7.26
N LEU A 29 7.23 4.76 8.21
CA LEU A 29 6.02 5.02 8.98
C LEU A 29 6.26 5.86 10.24
N GLU A 30 7.49 6.01 10.70
CA GLU A 30 7.85 6.83 11.86
C GLU A 30 7.36 8.30 11.73
N PRO A 31 7.61 9.03 10.64
CA PRO A 31 7.09 10.40 10.50
C PRO A 31 5.56 10.46 10.40
N LEU A 32 4.89 9.32 10.20
CA LEU A 32 3.45 9.20 9.97
C LEU A 32 2.68 8.67 11.18
N GLN A 33 3.31 8.52 12.36
CA GLN A 33 2.64 7.98 13.54
C GLN A 33 1.35 8.73 13.90
N SER A 34 1.33 10.07 13.80
CA SER A 34 0.11 10.85 14.09
C SER A 34 -1.03 10.56 13.13
N GLN A 35 -0.73 10.26 11.86
CA GLN A 35 -1.74 9.87 10.87
C GLN A 35 -2.23 8.45 11.17
N ILE A 36 -1.32 7.53 11.46
CA ILE A 36 -1.64 6.13 11.78
C ILE A 36 -2.54 6.02 13.02
N ILE A 37 -2.28 6.82 14.06
CA ILE A 37 -3.14 6.89 15.26
C ILE A 37 -4.55 7.35 14.88
N ARG A 38 -4.67 8.42 14.07
CA ARG A 38 -5.99 8.86 13.57
C ARG A 38 -6.70 7.80 12.74
N LEU A 39 -5.98 7.03 11.94
CA LEU A 39 -6.57 5.91 11.19
C LEU A 39 -7.12 4.83 12.14
N ALA A 40 -6.41 4.52 13.22
CA ALA A 40 -6.87 3.56 14.23
C ALA A 40 -8.14 4.07 14.94
N GLU A 41 -8.15 5.34 15.35
CA GLU A 41 -9.32 6.01 15.95
C GLU A 41 -10.52 5.98 14.99
N ARG A 42 -10.31 6.33 13.70
CA ARG A 42 -11.37 6.28 12.67
C ARG A 42 -11.76 4.86 12.28
N ALA A 43 -10.96 3.86 12.56
CA ALA A 43 -11.35 2.46 12.37
C ALA A 43 -12.17 1.92 13.55
N ASP A 44 -12.25 2.67 14.66
CA ASP A 44 -12.77 2.21 15.96
C ASP A 44 -12.12 0.88 16.41
N ALA A 45 -10.86 0.68 16.05
CA ALA A 45 -10.15 -0.56 16.29
C ALA A 45 -9.40 -0.50 17.62
N THR A 46 -9.51 -1.55 18.44
CA THR A 46 -8.59 -1.73 19.57
C THR A 46 -7.15 -1.86 19.07
N ASP A 47 -6.17 -1.52 19.92
CA ASP A 47 -4.74 -1.63 19.55
C ASP A 47 -4.40 -3.02 18.99
N ALA A 48 -4.83 -4.08 19.68
CA ALA A 48 -4.59 -5.45 19.24
C ALA A 48 -5.20 -5.73 17.86
N HIS A 49 -6.41 -5.24 17.60
CA HIS A 49 -7.09 -5.40 16.33
C HIS A 49 -6.38 -4.63 15.21
N PHE A 50 -5.99 -3.38 15.49
CA PHE A 50 -5.25 -2.55 14.55
C PHE A 50 -3.89 -3.16 14.19
N PHE A 51 -3.11 -3.60 15.19
CA PHE A 51 -1.82 -4.26 14.98
C PHE A 51 -1.93 -5.56 14.20
N HIS A 52 -3.03 -6.30 14.35
CA HIS A 52 -3.21 -7.58 13.67
C HIS A 52 -3.66 -7.45 12.21
N TYR A 53 -4.55 -6.50 11.90
CA TYR A 53 -5.19 -6.42 10.58
C TYR A 53 -4.80 -5.20 9.74
N TYR A 54 -4.62 -4.03 10.36
CA TYR A 54 -4.47 -2.75 9.65
C TYR A 54 -3.01 -2.37 9.48
N ARG A 55 -2.24 -2.38 10.57
CA ARG A 55 -0.82 -2.04 10.59
C ARG A 55 0.00 -2.83 9.56
N PRO A 56 -0.18 -4.15 9.37
CA PRO A 56 0.60 -4.88 8.38
C PRO A 56 0.33 -4.44 6.94
N VAL A 57 -0.89 -3.97 6.63
CA VAL A 57 -1.22 -3.42 5.29
C VAL A 57 -0.41 -2.14 5.05
N LEU A 58 -0.32 -1.28 6.06
CA LEU A 58 0.46 -0.04 5.98
C LEU A 58 1.96 -0.31 5.84
N GLU A 59 2.47 -1.33 6.54
CA GLU A 59 3.88 -1.74 6.45
C GLU A 59 4.21 -2.31 5.07
N GLN A 60 3.39 -3.20 4.53
CA GLN A 60 3.57 -3.74 3.18
C GLN A 60 3.47 -2.63 2.11
N LEU A 61 2.54 -1.68 2.30
CA LEU A 61 2.42 -0.53 1.42
C LEU A 61 3.66 0.35 1.48
N ALA A 62 4.19 0.63 2.68
CA ALA A 62 5.40 1.41 2.86
C ALA A 62 6.61 0.72 2.21
N ASP A 63 6.76 -0.59 2.38
CA ASP A 63 7.84 -1.35 1.74
C ASP A 63 7.77 -1.26 0.19
N VAL A 64 6.56 -1.27 -0.38
CA VAL A 64 6.35 -1.11 -1.83
C VAL A 64 6.57 0.34 -2.30
N LEU A 65 6.04 1.32 -1.59
CA LEU A 65 6.03 2.72 -2.02
C LEU A 65 7.31 3.47 -1.69
N GLN A 66 8.06 3.07 -0.66
CA GLN A 66 9.22 3.84 -0.17
C GLN A 66 8.85 5.34 -0.04
N ASN A 67 9.77 6.26 -0.38
CA ASN A 67 9.47 7.69 -0.53
C ASN A 67 9.16 8.07 -1.99
N LEU A 68 8.51 7.20 -2.75
CA LEU A 68 8.12 7.53 -4.13
C LEU A 68 7.11 8.67 -4.13
N ILE A 69 7.29 9.60 -5.06
CA ILE A 69 6.45 10.78 -5.24
C ILE A 69 5.85 10.73 -6.65
N ALA A 70 4.59 11.14 -6.80
CA ALA A 70 3.98 11.29 -8.12
C ALA A 70 4.65 12.44 -8.89
N ARG A 71 4.38 12.54 -10.19
CA ARG A 71 4.81 13.70 -10.99
C ARG A 71 4.23 14.98 -10.37
N ASP A 72 5.10 15.96 -10.12
CA ASP A 72 4.75 17.30 -9.59
C ASP A 72 4.02 17.31 -8.24
N ALA A 73 4.11 16.23 -7.45
CA ALA A 73 3.52 16.18 -6.11
C ALA A 73 4.50 16.68 -5.03
N ALA A 74 3.95 17.32 -3.99
CA ALA A 74 4.71 17.84 -2.85
C ALA A 74 4.93 16.81 -1.72
N VAL A 75 4.16 15.72 -1.71
CA VAL A 75 4.18 14.68 -0.66
C VAL A 75 4.33 13.30 -1.28
N SER A 76 4.75 12.32 -0.48
CA SER A 76 4.92 10.96 -0.99
C SER A 76 3.59 10.29 -1.36
N LEU A 77 3.68 9.25 -2.18
CA LEU A 77 2.55 8.37 -2.49
C LEU A 77 2.01 7.68 -1.23
N LEU A 78 2.88 7.41 -0.26
CA LEU A 78 2.48 6.85 1.04
C LEU A 78 1.65 7.86 1.83
N ASP A 79 2.15 9.09 1.97
CA ASP A 79 1.47 10.18 2.71
C ASP A 79 0.09 10.47 2.13
N SER A 80 0.03 10.70 0.82
CA SER A 80 -1.22 11.02 0.13
C SER A 80 -2.26 9.91 0.28
N ARG A 81 -1.84 8.63 0.29
CA ARG A 81 -2.73 7.49 0.51
C ARG A 81 -3.24 7.38 1.95
N LEU A 82 -2.41 7.66 2.94
CA LEU A 82 -2.85 7.71 4.34
C LEU A 82 -3.83 8.86 4.56
N GLN A 83 -3.57 10.03 3.99
CA GLN A 83 -4.50 11.17 4.03
C GLN A 83 -5.86 10.86 3.39
N ALA A 84 -5.85 10.25 2.20
CA ALA A 84 -7.09 9.84 1.53
C ALA A 84 -7.86 8.76 2.33
N THR A 85 -7.12 7.84 2.95
CA THR A 85 -7.69 6.81 3.83
C THR A 85 -8.32 7.39 5.08
N ASP A 86 -7.66 8.37 5.70
CA ASP A 86 -8.19 9.13 6.84
C ASP A 86 -9.57 9.67 6.46
N VAL A 87 -9.66 10.48 5.40
CA VAL A 87 -10.91 11.10 4.93
C VAL A 87 -11.98 10.04 4.64
N THR A 88 -11.60 8.93 4.01
CA THR A 88 -12.52 7.84 3.66
C THR A 88 -13.11 7.19 4.91
N LEU A 89 -12.30 6.88 5.93
CA LEU A 89 -12.77 6.28 7.17
C LEU A 89 -13.65 7.23 7.98
N GLN A 90 -13.36 8.53 7.95
CA GLN A 90 -14.25 9.52 8.57
C GLN A 90 -15.63 9.52 7.93
N ARG A 91 -15.71 9.40 6.60
CA ARG A 91 -16.99 9.29 5.90
C ARG A 91 -17.70 7.98 6.19
N ARG A 92 -16.96 6.87 6.30
CA ARG A 92 -17.54 5.54 6.61
C ARG A 92 -18.41 5.56 7.86
N TRP A 93 -18.11 6.40 8.86
CA TRP A 93 -18.92 6.54 10.07
C TRP A 93 -20.30 7.15 9.82
N ALA A 94 -20.45 7.96 8.77
CA ALA A 94 -21.72 8.56 8.38
C ALA A 94 -22.66 7.59 7.63
N TYR A 95 -22.20 6.38 7.29
CA TYR A 95 -22.99 5.40 6.52
C TYR A 95 -23.05 4.05 7.23
N LEU A 96 -24.27 3.54 7.42
CA LEU A 96 -24.50 2.17 7.87
C LEU A 96 -24.33 1.21 6.68
N LEU A 97 -23.43 0.25 6.81
CA LEU A 97 -23.18 -0.77 5.79
C LEU A 97 -23.47 -2.17 6.36
N PRO A 98 -24.20 -3.03 5.63
CA PRO A 98 -24.87 -2.76 4.36
C PRO A 98 -26.21 -1.98 4.51
N PRO A 99 -26.59 -1.10 3.58
CA PRO A 99 -27.83 -0.33 3.67
C PRO A 99 -29.07 -1.22 3.77
N GLY A 100 -29.99 -0.88 4.68
CA GLY A 100 -31.24 -1.61 4.85
C GLY A 100 -31.11 -3.01 5.47
N ALA A 101 -29.94 -3.37 5.99
CA ALA A 101 -29.78 -4.58 6.78
C ALA A 101 -30.36 -4.39 8.20
N GLU A 102 -30.79 -5.50 8.81
CA GLU A 102 -31.24 -5.51 10.19
C GLU A 102 -30.13 -5.09 11.17
N PRO A 103 -30.47 -4.44 12.30
CA PRO A 103 -29.49 -3.91 13.26
C PRO A 103 -28.46 -4.93 13.75
N GLU A 104 -28.87 -6.18 13.97
CA GLU A 104 -27.98 -7.25 14.43
C GLU A 104 -26.91 -7.55 13.39
N ARG A 105 -27.28 -7.56 12.11
CA ARG A 105 -26.34 -7.79 11.01
C ARG A 105 -25.40 -6.61 10.81
N LEU A 106 -25.92 -5.38 10.93
CA LEU A 106 -25.11 -4.17 10.89
C LEU A 106 -24.03 -4.18 11.98
N ALA A 107 -24.39 -4.55 13.21
CA ALA A 107 -23.44 -4.65 14.32
C ALA A 107 -22.40 -5.76 14.09
N GLN A 108 -22.82 -6.94 13.62
CA GLN A 108 -21.93 -8.08 13.39
C GLN A 108 -20.94 -7.85 12.25
N GLU A 109 -21.33 -7.16 11.17
CA GLU A 109 -20.50 -6.94 9.99
C GLU A 109 -19.75 -5.59 10.01
N SER A 110 -20.01 -4.70 10.98
CA SER A 110 -19.50 -3.33 10.97
C SER A 110 -17.98 -3.26 10.78
N ASP A 111 -17.25 -4.03 11.59
CA ASP A 111 -15.78 -4.07 11.58
C ASP A 111 -15.24 -4.60 10.25
N LEU A 112 -15.89 -5.62 9.69
CA LEU A 112 -15.52 -6.19 8.39
C LEU A 112 -15.72 -5.16 7.27
N TRP A 113 -16.83 -4.42 7.29
CA TRP A 113 -17.08 -3.33 6.35
C TRP A 113 -16.06 -2.19 6.49
N THR A 114 -15.70 -1.84 7.73
CA THR A 114 -14.66 -0.84 7.99
C THR A 114 -13.30 -1.29 7.46
N TYR A 115 -12.95 -2.56 7.66
CA TYR A 115 -11.72 -3.14 7.12
C TYR A 115 -11.71 -3.22 5.58
N ALA A 116 -12.84 -3.58 4.96
CA ALA A 116 -13.00 -3.55 3.51
C ALA A 116 -12.83 -2.13 2.95
N VAL A 117 -13.43 -1.13 3.58
CA VAL A 117 -13.29 0.27 3.17
C VAL A 117 -11.86 0.78 3.37
N PHE A 118 -11.21 0.45 4.49
CA PHE A 118 -9.81 0.77 4.74
C PHE A 118 -8.89 0.21 3.66
N THR A 119 -8.99 -1.09 3.38
CA THR A 119 -8.15 -1.72 2.35
C THR A 119 -8.43 -1.15 0.95
N LEU A 120 -9.69 -0.80 0.63
CA LEU A 120 -10.01 -0.11 -0.63
C LEU A 120 -9.40 1.29 -0.72
N SER A 121 -9.53 2.09 0.34
CA SER A 121 -9.02 3.46 0.33
C SER A 121 -7.50 3.50 0.19
N VAL A 122 -6.82 2.55 0.81
CA VAL A 122 -5.37 2.42 0.74
C VAL A 122 -4.91 1.92 -0.63
N LEU A 123 -5.58 0.91 -1.20
CA LEU A 123 -5.04 0.15 -2.33
C LEU A 123 -5.60 0.55 -3.70
N ARG A 124 -6.81 1.10 -3.78
CA ARG A 124 -7.43 1.41 -5.07
C ARG A 124 -6.56 2.34 -5.91
N GLY A 125 -6.48 2.06 -7.22
CA GLY A 125 -5.65 2.82 -8.16
C GLY A 125 -4.14 2.61 -8.02
N LEU A 126 -3.66 1.76 -7.10
CA LEU A 126 -2.23 1.55 -6.86
C LEU A 126 -1.50 0.99 -8.08
N GLY A 127 -2.08 0.02 -8.77
CA GLY A 127 -1.52 -0.54 -10.01
C GLY A 127 -1.39 0.53 -11.08
N HIS A 128 -2.44 1.32 -11.29
CA HIS A 128 -2.40 2.48 -12.18
C HIS A 128 -1.30 3.47 -11.80
N THR A 129 -1.20 3.88 -10.52
CA THR A 129 -0.14 4.78 -10.03
C THR A 129 1.27 4.22 -10.29
N LEU A 130 1.49 2.96 -9.91
CA LEU A 130 2.81 2.32 -10.05
C LEU A 130 3.19 2.05 -11.49
N SER A 131 2.22 1.91 -12.40
CA SER A 131 2.48 1.68 -13.83
C SER A 131 3.21 2.84 -14.51
N CYS A 132 3.04 4.06 -13.98
CA CYS A 132 3.73 5.24 -14.48
C CYS A 132 5.21 5.24 -14.08
N LEU A 133 5.60 4.58 -12.99
CA LEU A 133 6.93 4.72 -12.41
C LEU A 133 7.93 3.80 -13.10
N GLN A 134 9.01 4.39 -13.61
CA GLN A 134 10.17 3.66 -14.11
C GLN A 134 11.27 3.72 -13.06
N ILE A 135 11.57 2.59 -12.44
CA ILE A 135 12.54 2.52 -11.34
C ILE A 135 13.64 1.53 -11.70
N ASP A 136 14.89 1.99 -11.61
CA ASP A 136 16.07 1.13 -11.71
C ASP A 136 16.48 0.67 -10.31
N MET A 137 16.79 -0.62 -10.16
CA MET A 137 17.20 -1.22 -8.89
C MET A 137 18.68 -1.61 -8.92
N PHE A 138 19.33 -1.51 -7.76
CA PHE A 138 20.73 -1.85 -7.57
C PHE A 138 20.95 -2.65 -6.28
N ASP A 139 21.87 -3.60 -6.30
CA ASP A 139 22.26 -4.35 -5.11
C ASP A 139 23.16 -3.54 -4.17
N ARG A 140 23.52 -4.11 -3.01
CA ARG A 140 24.40 -3.47 -2.02
C ARG A 140 25.82 -3.15 -2.51
N TYR A 141 26.21 -3.67 -3.67
CA TYR A 141 27.51 -3.46 -4.30
C TYR A 141 27.43 -2.51 -5.49
N GLY A 142 26.25 -1.95 -5.78
CA GLY A 142 26.00 -1.06 -6.90
C GLY A 142 25.83 -1.75 -8.25
N ASN A 143 25.69 -3.08 -8.28
CA ASN A 143 25.40 -3.78 -9.52
C ASN A 143 23.92 -3.57 -9.89
N ALA A 144 23.63 -3.31 -11.16
CA ALA A 144 22.26 -3.17 -11.65
C ALA A 144 21.50 -4.50 -11.56
N LEU A 145 20.30 -4.46 -10.98
CA LEU A 145 19.35 -5.58 -10.91
C LEU A 145 18.27 -5.49 -12.00
N GLY A 146 18.26 -4.40 -12.77
CA GLY A 146 17.26 -4.08 -13.79
C GLY A 146 16.12 -3.24 -13.24
N SER A 147 15.07 -3.08 -14.05
CA SER A 147 13.92 -2.26 -13.67
C SER A 147 12.98 -2.99 -12.73
N TRP A 148 12.47 -2.28 -11.72
CA TRP A 148 11.51 -2.80 -10.77
C TRP A 148 10.20 -3.23 -11.46
N LYS A 149 9.68 -4.39 -11.04
CA LYS A 149 8.38 -4.93 -11.46
C LYS A 149 7.49 -5.06 -10.23
N PRO A 150 6.54 -4.15 -9.95
CA PRO A 150 5.87 -4.14 -8.66
C PRO A 150 4.99 -5.37 -8.41
N TRP A 151 4.49 -6.04 -9.46
CA TRP A 151 3.79 -7.33 -9.34
C TRP A 151 4.68 -8.49 -8.87
N ARG A 152 6.01 -8.31 -8.83
CA ARG A 152 6.96 -9.27 -8.24
C ARG A 152 7.30 -8.92 -6.78
N GLY A 153 6.62 -7.95 -6.18
CA GLY A 153 6.81 -7.52 -4.80
C GLY A 153 7.65 -6.23 -4.66
N ALA A 154 7.90 -5.86 -3.41
CA ALA A 154 8.69 -4.67 -3.06
C ALA A 154 10.13 -4.77 -3.61
N MET A 155 10.79 -3.62 -3.80
CA MET A 155 12.16 -3.58 -4.32
C MET A 155 13.15 -4.39 -3.44
N ALA A 156 13.00 -4.32 -2.11
CA ALA A 156 13.79 -5.11 -1.17
C ALA A 156 13.67 -6.63 -1.40
N GLN A 157 12.45 -7.11 -1.68
CA GLN A 157 12.15 -8.52 -1.95
C GLN A 157 12.79 -8.99 -3.28
N GLN A 158 13.08 -8.05 -4.19
CA GLN A 158 13.78 -8.30 -5.45
C GLN A 158 15.31 -8.13 -5.33
N GLY A 159 15.83 -7.95 -4.11
CA GLY A 159 17.26 -7.87 -3.81
C GLY A 159 17.86 -6.46 -3.88
N ALA A 160 17.04 -5.43 -4.10
CA ALA A 160 17.50 -4.05 -4.15
C ALA A 160 17.95 -3.56 -2.77
N ALA A 161 19.12 -2.94 -2.73
CA ALA A 161 19.56 -2.11 -1.60
C ALA A 161 19.39 -0.62 -1.91
N TYR A 162 19.43 -0.27 -3.21
CA TYR A 162 19.23 1.08 -3.70
C TYR A 162 18.30 1.10 -4.90
N PHE A 163 17.67 2.24 -5.15
CA PHE A 163 16.86 2.47 -6.33
C PHE A 163 17.02 3.91 -6.84
N ARG A 164 16.62 4.11 -8.09
CA ARG A 164 16.53 5.42 -8.74
C ARG A 164 15.22 5.51 -9.50
N VAL A 165 14.53 6.64 -9.41
CA VAL A 165 13.41 6.96 -10.31
C VAL A 165 14.00 7.40 -11.65
N ALA A 166 14.00 6.50 -12.63
CA ALA A 166 14.52 6.74 -13.97
C ALA A 166 13.57 7.61 -14.81
N GLY A 167 12.28 7.58 -14.51
CA GLY A 167 11.28 8.37 -15.22
C GLY A 167 9.86 8.12 -14.73
N ILE A 168 8.93 8.94 -15.22
CA ILE A 168 7.50 8.77 -15.02
C ILE A 168 6.85 8.75 -16.40
N GLY A 169 6.42 7.57 -16.85
CA GLY A 169 5.74 7.37 -18.13
C GLY A 169 4.24 7.67 -18.08
N PRO A 170 3.54 7.50 -19.20
CA PRO A 170 2.08 7.48 -19.21
C PRO A 170 1.57 6.27 -18.43
N PRO A 171 0.38 6.36 -17.81
CA PRO A 171 -0.22 5.23 -17.13
C PRO A 171 -0.53 4.08 -18.09
N ALA A 172 -0.50 2.86 -17.56
CA ALA A 172 -1.02 1.70 -18.26
C ALA A 172 -2.53 1.87 -18.55
N SER A 173 -2.98 1.31 -19.68
CA SER A 173 -4.39 1.35 -20.10
C SER A 173 -5.32 0.57 -19.16
N LEU A 174 -4.79 -0.37 -18.38
CA LEU A 174 -5.54 -1.19 -17.43
C LEU A 174 -4.98 -0.99 -16.02
N ASP A 175 -5.87 -0.82 -15.05
CA ASP A 175 -5.50 -0.85 -13.63
C ASP A 175 -5.35 -2.30 -13.16
N TRP A 176 -4.13 -2.66 -12.80
CA TRP A 176 -3.76 -3.99 -12.30
C TRP A 176 -3.68 -4.03 -10.77
N THR A 177 -4.28 -3.05 -10.07
CA THR A 177 -4.45 -3.06 -8.62
C THR A 177 -4.95 -4.40 -8.06
N PRO A 178 -5.92 -5.10 -8.67
CA PRO A 178 -6.35 -6.42 -8.18
C PRO A 178 -5.23 -7.46 -8.08
N LEU A 179 -4.21 -7.40 -8.94
CA LEU A 179 -3.05 -8.29 -8.89
C LEU A 179 -2.11 -7.95 -7.71
N LEU A 180 -2.11 -6.70 -7.25
CA LEU A 180 -1.26 -6.23 -6.17
C LEU A 180 -1.90 -6.33 -4.78
N ALA A 181 -3.23 -6.24 -4.70
CA ALA A 181 -3.89 -6.06 -3.41
C ALA A 181 -3.75 -7.25 -2.47
N MET A 182 -3.90 -8.48 -2.96
CA MET A 182 -3.84 -9.66 -2.10
C MET A 182 -2.47 -9.85 -1.43
N PRO A 183 -1.32 -9.71 -2.14
CA PRO A 183 -0.01 -9.70 -1.48
C PRO A 183 0.18 -8.62 -0.40
N LEU A 184 -0.52 -7.49 -0.51
CA LEU A 184 -0.42 -6.37 0.43
C LEU A 184 -1.29 -6.54 1.68
N ILE A 185 -2.27 -7.44 1.65
CA ILE A 185 -3.17 -7.71 2.78
C ILE A 185 -2.64 -8.91 3.58
N PRO A 186 -2.51 -8.83 4.91
CA PRO A 186 -2.04 -9.94 5.72
C PRO A 186 -3.01 -11.13 5.65
N ARG A 187 -2.52 -12.36 5.82
CA ARG A 187 -3.34 -13.58 5.70
C ARG A 187 -4.62 -13.57 6.56
N PRO A 188 -4.60 -13.12 7.83
CA PRO A 188 -5.83 -12.99 8.62
C PRO A 188 -6.82 -12.02 8.00
N GLY A 189 -6.36 -10.88 7.47
CA GLY A 189 -7.19 -9.90 6.76
C GLY A 189 -7.79 -10.44 5.46
N GLN A 190 -7.01 -11.23 4.70
CA GLN A 190 -7.53 -11.95 3.53
C GLN A 190 -8.66 -12.88 3.96
N ALA A 191 -8.42 -13.75 4.94
CA ALA A 191 -9.43 -14.69 5.43
C ALA A 191 -10.69 -13.98 5.94
N TRP A 192 -10.52 -12.82 6.59
CA TRP A 192 -11.64 -12.03 7.09
C TRP A 192 -12.47 -11.41 5.95
N LEU A 193 -11.85 -10.85 4.92
CA LEU A 193 -12.56 -10.41 3.71
C LEU A 193 -13.33 -11.57 3.07
N TRP A 194 -12.71 -12.74 2.95
CA TRP A 194 -13.33 -13.94 2.40
C TRP A 194 -14.45 -14.54 3.26
N SER A 195 -14.52 -14.19 4.55
CA SER A 195 -15.55 -14.70 5.47
C SER A 195 -16.97 -14.29 5.06
N ASN A 196 -17.11 -13.19 4.32
CA ASN A 196 -18.37 -12.74 3.75
C ASN A 196 -18.23 -12.54 2.24
N ARG A 197 -18.81 -13.47 1.45
CA ARG A 197 -18.70 -13.46 -0.01
C ARG A 197 -19.29 -12.22 -0.67
N ALA A 198 -20.34 -11.62 -0.07
CA ALA A 198 -20.96 -10.42 -0.61
C ALA A 198 -20.04 -9.20 -0.44
N VAL A 199 -19.43 -9.06 0.75
CA VAL A 199 -18.43 -8.01 1.02
C VAL A 199 -17.23 -8.18 0.08
N PHE A 200 -16.70 -9.40 -0.03
CA PHE A 200 -15.55 -9.67 -0.90
C PHE A 200 -15.83 -9.35 -2.38
N ALA A 201 -17.01 -9.72 -2.89
CA ALA A 201 -17.38 -9.43 -4.27
C ALA A 201 -17.42 -7.93 -4.54
N LEU A 202 -18.07 -7.15 -3.66
CA LEU A 202 -18.14 -5.70 -3.76
C LEU A 202 -16.77 -5.03 -3.60
N TRP A 203 -15.95 -5.57 -2.70
CA TRP A 203 -14.57 -5.12 -2.51
C TRP A 203 -13.74 -5.31 -3.78
N LEU A 204 -13.81 -6.49 -4.40
CA LEU A 204 -13.07 -6.79 -5.62
C LEU A 204 -13.54 -5.95 -6.81
N GLU A 205 -14.86 -5.75 -6.96
CA GLU A 205 -15.45 -4.90 -7.99
C GLU A 205 -14.98 -3.44 -7.84
N ALA A 206 -15.04 -2.90 -6.62
CA ALA A 206 -14.57 -1.55 -6.32
C ALA A 206 -13.06 -1.36 -6.56
N LEU A 207 -12.27 -2.43 -6.35
CA LEU A 207 -10.83 -2.41 -6.54
C LEU A 207 -10.42 -2.49 -8.03
N ALA A 208 -11.18 -3.24 -8.84
CA ALA A 208 -10.93 -3.38 -10.27
C ALA A 208 -11.24 -2.11 -11.08
N GLY A 209 -11.97 -1.16 -10.50
CA GLY A 209 -12.24 0.14 -11.11
C GLY A 209 -13.19 0.12 -12.31
N SER A 210 -13.83 -1.02 -12.60
CA SER A 210 -14.82 -1.12 -13.69
C SER A 210 -16.11 -0.33 -13.38
N VAL A 211 -16.56 -0.38 -12.12
CA VAL A 211 -17.66 0.41 -11.54
C VAL A 211 -17.40 0.49 -10.03
N CYS A 212 -17.46 1.68 -9.42
CA CYS A 212 -17.53 1.74 -7.97
C CYS A 212 -18.95 1.38 -7.55
N PRO A 213 -19.19 0.35 -6.72
CA PRO A 213 -20.53 0.03 -6.27
C PRO A 213 -21.19 1.27 -5.66
N VAL A 214 -22.43 1.57 -6.05
CA VAL A 214 -23.17 2.80 -5.64
C VAL A 214 -23.14 2.99 -4.12
N MET A 215 -23.23 1.88 -3.39
CA MET A 215 -23.15 1.85 -1.92
C MET A 215 -21.83 2.39 -1.36
N LEU A 216 -20.71 2.21 -2.06
CA LEU A 216 -19.38 2.64 -1.64
C LEU A 216 -18.95 3.96 -2.30
N GLU A 217 -19.64 4.41 -3.34
CA GLU A 217 -19.29 5.62 -4.10
C GLU A 217 -19.19 6.85 -3.19
N ARG A 218 -20.20 7.11 -2.36
CA ARG A 218 -20.21 8.28 -1.45
C ARG A 218 -19.10 8.24 -0.39
N ILE A 219 -18.59 7.04 -0.08
CA ILE A 219 -17.51 6.85 0.89
C ILE A 219 -16.16 7.03 0.18
N LEU A 220 -16.00 6.44 -1.00
CA LEU A 220 -14.74 6.33 -1.70
C LEU A 220 -14.46 7.48 -2.71
N SER A 221 -15.42 8.30 -3.10
CA SER A 221 -15.18 9.36 -4.08
C SER A 221 -14.17 10.40 -3.57
N PRO A 222 -13.17 10.82 -4.38
CA PRO A 222 -12.32 11.95 -4.01
C PRO A 222 -13.18 13.21 -3.79
N HIS A 223 -12.77 14.13 -2.91
CA HIS A 223 -13.47 15.40 -2.74
C HIS A 223 -13.59 16.10 -4.10
N SER A 224 -14.81 16.41 -4.53
CA SER A 224 -15.04 17.60 -5.34
C SER A 224 -14.82 18.78 -4.39
N GLU A 225 -13.65 19.40 -4.48
CA GLU A 225 -13.53 20.81 -4.09
C GLU A 225 -14.25 21.69 -5.13
#